data_AF-A0A838EXL9-F1
#
_entry.id   AF-A0A838EXL9-F1
#
_cell.length_a   1.000
_cell.length_b   1.000
_cell.length_c   1.000
_cell.angle_alpha   90.00
_cell.angle_beta   90.00
_cell.angle_gamma   90.00
#
_symmetry.space_group_name_H-M   'P 1'
#
loop_
_entity.id
_entity.type
_entity.pdbx_description
1 polymer ?
#
loop_
_entity_poly.entity_id
_entity_poly.type
_entity_poly.pdbx_seq_one_letter_code
_entity_poly.pdbx_strand_id
1 'polypeptide(L)' 'MSDKKLRDLALDASTRSHSPYSKAKVGSAVVTDNGTIYQGCNV' A
#
# COMPACT_ATOMS: atom_id res chain seq x y z
N MET A 1 10.35 12.06 2.61
CA MET A 1 9.60 11.27 1.59
C MET A 1 8.75 12.24 0.79
N SER A 2 8.57 12.03 -0.51
CA SER A 2 7.56 12.78 -1.27
C SER A 2 6.24 12.01 -1.28
N ASP A 3 5.13 12.73 -1.34
CA ASP A 3 3.78 12.14 -1.43
C ASP A 3 3.66 11.18 -2.62
N LYS A 4 4.34 11.52 -3.73
CA LYS A 4 4.43 10.65 -4.92
C LYS A 4 5.05 9.29 -4.57
N LYS A 5 6.17 9.27 -3.85
CA LYS A 5 6.83 8.02 -3.48
C LYS A 5 5.98 7.18 -2.51
N LEU A 6 5.26 7.81 -1.59
CA LEU A 6 4.33 7.10 -0.70
C LEU A 6 3.18 6.46 -1.49
N ARG A 7 2.63 7.21 -2.46
CA ARG A 7 1.56 6.72 -3.34
C ARG A 7 2.01 5.56 -4.22
N ASP A 8 3.22 5.62 -4.76
CA ASP A 8 3.79 4.54 -5.59
C ASP A 8 3.95 3.24 -4.78
N LEU A 9 4.35 3.35 -3.51
CA LEU A 9 4.43 2.19 -2.61
C LEU A 9 3.06 1.63 -2.23
N ALA A 10 2.04 2.47 -2.08
CA ALA A 10 0.66 2.00 -1.87
C ALA A 10 0.10 1.29 -3.11
N LEU A 11 0.41 1.80 -4.31
CA LEU A 11 0.08 1.16 -5.58
C LEU A 11 0.76 -0.21 -5.71
N ASP A 12 2.06 -0.30 -5.42
CA ASP A 12 2.78 -1.57 -5.38
C ASP A 12 2.14 -2.56 -4.38
N ALA A 13 1.77 -2.10 -3.19
CA ALA A 13 1.13 -2.93 -2.17
C ALA A 13 -0.20 -3.53 -2.64
N SER A 14 -1.00 -2.77 -3.39
CA SER A 14 -2.29 -3.23 -3.91
C SER A 14 -2.15 -4.48 -4.82
N THR A 15 -1.00 -4.66 -5.48
CA THR A 15 -0.76 -5.79 -6.39
C THR A 15 -0.78 -7.13 -5.65
N ARG A 16 -0.47 -7.12 -4.34
CA ARG A 16 -0.42 -8.29 -3.46
C ARG A 16 -1.77 -8.65 -2.82
N SER A 17 -2.81 -7.85 -3.04
CA SER A 17 -4.14 -8.11 -2.48
C SER A 17 -4.72 -9.44 -2.96
N HIS A 18 -5.20 -10.25 -2.01
CA HIS A 18 -5.97 -11.45 -2.28
C HIS A 18 -7.47 -11.14 -2.22
N SER A 19 -8.04 -10.50 -3.24
CA SER A 19 -9.46 -10.12 -3.25
C SER A 19 -10.28 -10.91 -4.26
N PRO A 20 -10.52 -12.23 -4.07
CA PRO A 20 -11.19 -13.05 -5.07
C PRO A 20 -12.67 -12.72 -5.22
N TYR A 21 -13.32 -12.20 -4.18
CA TYR A 21 -14.75 -11.90 -4.20
C TYR A 21 -15.04 -10.51 -4.79
N SER A 22 -14.48 -9.45 -4.21
CA SER A 22 -14.75 -8.08 -4.63
C SER A 22 -14.01 -7.68 -5.91
N LYS A 23 -12.90 -8.35 -6.24
CA LYS A 23 -11.93 -7.98 -7.29
C LYS A 23 -11.27 -6.60 -7.11
N ALA A 24 -11.62 -5.86 -6.06
CA ALA A 24 -11.08 -4.55 -5.76
C ALA A 24 -9.75 -4.69 -5.02
N LYS A 25 -8.64 -4.40 -5.71
CA LYS A 25 -7.29 -4.41 -5.15
C LYS A 25 -6.97 -3.05 -4.52
N VAL A 26 -6.87 -3.01 -3.19
CA VAL A 26 -6.59 -1.78 -2.43
C VAL A 26 -5.26 -1.95 -1.70
N GLY A 27 -4.42 -0.92 -1.77
CA GLY A 27 -3.12 -0.89 -1.11
C GLY A 27 -2.93 0.39 -0.30
N SER A 28 -2.09 0.30 0.73
CA SER A 28 -1.74 1.38 1.63
C SER A 28 -0.24 1.37 1.91
N ALA A 29 0.33 2.54 2.11
CA ALA A 29 1.69 2.69 2.63
C ALA A 29 1.67 3.74 3.76
N VAL A 30 2.31 3.41 4.88
CA VAL A 30 2.42 4.27 6.06
C VAL A 30 3.89 4.53 6.32
N VAL A 31 4.24 5.78 6.57
CA VAL A 31 5.56 6.18 7.06
C VAL A 31 5.45 6.59 8.51
N THR A 32 6.33 6.05 9.35
CA THR A 32 6.42 6.42 10.77
C THR A 32 7.29 7.66 10.97
N ASP A 33 7.25 8.21 12.18
CA ASP A 33 8.11 9.32 12.60
C ASP A 33 9.61 9.06 12.41
N ASN A 34 10.06 7.82 12.65
CA ASN A 34 11.44 7.40 12.46
C ASN A 34 11.80 7.04 11.01
N GLY A 35 10.87 7.25 10.06
CA GLY A 35 11.09 7.03 8.63
C GLY A 35 10.93 5.59 8.14
N THR A 36 10.55 4.65 9.02
CA THR A 36 10.21 3.28 8.62
C THR A 36 8.95 3.28 7.77
N ILE A 37 8.91 2.43 6.74
CA ILE A 37 7.77 2.30 5.84
C ILE A 37 7.13 0.94 6.01
N TYR A 38 5.82 0.93 6.20
CA TYR A 38 5.00 -0.27 6.19
C TYR A 38 4.03 -0.23 5.02
N GLN A 39 3.91 -1.35 4.31
CA GLN A 39 2.97 -1.54 3.22
C GLN A 39 1.88 -2.53 3.64
N GLY A 40 0.65 -2.29 3.20
CA GLY A 40 -0.50 -3.14 3.49
C GLY A 40 -1.46 -3.19 2.31
N CYS A 41 -2.32 -4.20 2.29
CA CYS A 41 -3.38 -4.35 1.29
C CYS A 41 -4.57 -5.10 1.90
N ASN A 42 -5.73 -5.02 1.27
CA ASN A 42 -6.89 -5.82 1.67
C ASN A 42 -6.71 -7.29 1.28
N VAL A 43 -7.34 -8.16 2.08
CA VAL A 43 -7.36 -9.63 1.98
C VAL A 43 -8.82 -10.10 1.94
#